data_AF-A0A7H4LCA5-F1
#
_entry.id   AF-A0A7H4LCA5-F1
#
_cell.length_a   1.000
_cell.length_b   1.000
_cell.length_c   1.000
_cell.angle_alpha   90.00
_cell.angle_beta   90.00
_cell.angle_gamma   90.00
#
_symmetry.space_group_name_H-M   'P 1'
#
loop_
_entity.id
_entity.type
_entity.pdbx_description
1 polymer ?
#
loop_
_entity_poly.entity_id
_entity_poly.type
_entity_poly.pdbx_seq_one_letter_code
_entity_poly.pdbx_strand_id
1 'polypeptide(L)'
;MRWKKELLKFFSTYDKTLDIFAFLRLLVAIQICSHSEEYVPHIPVVASGDCSLEVWCFRRVTPAGVESEYLMMRALASALEVILIVETFQERYTQDIYTDPGVPRPAVTLLYNGNHYDIIYPCATSSGSSSHQTS
;
A
#
# COMPACT_ATOMS: atom_id res chain seq x y z
N MET A 1 -25.25 2.61 2.91
CA MET A 1 -24.74 1.30 3.38
C MET A 1 -24.82 0.17 2.35
N ARG A 2 -25.82 0.10 1.46
CA ARG A 2 -25.96 -0.99 0.47
C ARG A 2 -24.74 -1.17 -0.45
N TRP A 3 -24.23 -0.08 -1.02
CA TRP A 3 -23.08 -0.13 -1.94
C TRP A 3 -21.80 -0.70 -1.32
N LYS A 4 -21.54 -0.44 -0.02
CA LYS A 4 -20.37 -1.00 0.67
C LYS A 4 -20.41 -2.53 0.71
N LYS A 5 -21.59 -3.10 0.97
CA LYS A 5 -21.79 -4.55 0.97
C LYS A 5 -21.63 -5.15 -0.42
N GLU A 6 -22.15 -4.47 -1.45
CA GLU A 6 -21.97 -4.90 -2.85
C GLU A 6 -20.50 -4.85 -3.28
N LEU A 7 -19.78 -3.79 -2.89
CA LEU A 7 -18.35 -3.65 -3.15
C LEU A 7 -17.56 -4.77 -2.46
N LEU A 8 -17.84 -5.04 -1.18
CA LEU A 8 -17.21 -6.14 -0.45
C LEU A 8 -17.49 -7.50 -1.11
N LYS A 9 -18.73 -7.74 -1.55
CA LYS A 9 -19.11 -8.96 -2.27
C LYS A 9 -18.41 -9.09 -3.62
N PHE A 10 -18.14 -7.97 -4.29
CA PHE A 10 -17.36 -7.97 -5.52
C PHE A 10 -15.89 -8.37 -5.24
N PHE A 11 -15.28 -7.82 -4.19
CA PHE A 11 -13.90 -8.12 -3.81
C PHE A 11 -13.70 -9.47 -3.10
N SER A 12 -14.77 -10.17 -2.70
CA SER A 12 -14.67 -11.42 -1.94
C SER A 12 -14.33 -12.67 -2.77
N THR A 13 -14.24 -12.56 -4.10
CA THR A 13 -13.90 -13.69 -4.98
C THR A 13 -12.70 -13.34 -5.85
N TYR A 14 -11.66 -14.18 -5.80
CA TYR A 14 -10.38 -13.97 -6.49
C TYR A 14 -10.53 -13.81 -8.00
N ASP A 15 -11.34 -14.66 -8.65
CA ASP A 15 -11.53 -14.64 -10.10
C ASP A 15 -12.07 -13.31 -10.64
N LYS A 16 -12.86 -12.58 -9.84
CA LYS A 16 -13.45 -11.29 -10.24
C LYS A 16 -12.51 -10.11 -10.04
N THR A 17 -11.44 -10.29 -9.26
CA THR A 17 -10.50 -9.24 -8.90
C THR A 17 -9.14 -9.38 -9.59
N LEU A 18 -8.92 -10.46 -10.34
CA LEU A 18 -7.69 -10.70 -11.10
C LEU A 18 -7.29 -9.51 -11.98
N ASP A 19 -8.23 -8.98 -12.77
CA ASP A 19 -7.95 -7.86 -13.67
C ASP A 19 -7.58 -6.59 -12.91
N ILE A 20 -8.18 -6.38 -11.74
CA ILE A 20 -7.84 -5.25 -10.86
C ILE A 20 -6.42 -5.42 -10.32
N PHE A 21 -6.05 -6.61 -9.85
CA PHE A 21 -4.70 -6.87 -9.38
C PHE A 21 -3.66 -6.75 -10.50
N ALA A 22 -3.97 -7.23 -11.71
CA ALA A 22 -3.12 -7.07 -12.88
C ALA A 22 -2.92 -5.59 -13.23
N PHE A 23 -3.99 -4.80 -13.22
CA PHE A 23 -3.92 -3.35 -13.43
C PHE A 23 -3.07 -2.66 -12.37
N LEU A 24 -3.29 -2.94 -11.08
CA LEU A 24 -2.52 -2.35 -9.98
C LEU A 24 -1.03 -2.70 -10.08
N ARG A 25 -0.69 -3.95 -10.44
CA ARG A 25 0.69 -4.37 -10.67
C ARG A 25 1.34 -3.67 -11.85
N LEU A 26 0.59 -3.48 -12.94
CA LEU A 26 1.07 -2.74 -14.10
C LEU A 26 1.34 -1.27 -13.73
N LEU A 27 0.47 -0.66 -12.93
CA LEU A 27 0.65 0.71 -12.45
C LEU A 27 1.93 0.84 -11.60
N VAL A 28 2.22 -0.12 -10.71
CA VAL A 28 3.48 -0.16 -9.95
C VAL A 28 4.68 -0.23 -10.88
N ALA A 29 4.66 -1.12 -11.88
CA ALA A 29 5.77 -1.24 -12.84
C ALA A 29 5.99 0.07 -13.60
N ILE A 30 4.93 0.72 -14.08
CA ILE A 30 4.98 2.01 -14.76
C ILE A 30 5.55 3.09 -13.85
N GLN A 31 5.12 3.15 -12.58
CA GLN A 31 5.61 4.15 -11.62
C GLN A 31 7.11 3.99 -11.38
N ILE A 32 7.56 2.75 -11.12
CA ILE A 32 8.98 2.43 -10.90
C ILE A 32 9.82 2.78 -12.13
N CYS A 33 9.36 2.41 -13.33
CA CYS A 33 10.10 2.70 -14.57
C CYS A 33 10.15 4.21 -14.87
N SER A 34 9.03 4.92 -14.67
CA SER A 34 8.93 6.36 -14.97
C SER A 34 9.74 7.25 -14.01
N HIS A 35 10.05 6.74 -12.81
CA HIS A 35 10.77 7.48 -11.76
C HIS A 35 12.03 6.73 -11.34
N SER A 36 12.72 6.12 -12.30
CA SER A 36 13.84 5.19 -12.06
C SER A 36 14.93 5.75 -11.13
N GLU A 37 15.22 7.06 -11.17
CA GLU A 37 16.19 7.71 -10.27
C GLU A 37 15.85 7.52 -8.78
N GLU A 38 14.55 7.46 -8.44
CA GLU A 38 14.08 7.21 -7.07
C GLU A 38 14.16 5.73 -6.69
N TYR A 39 13.79 4.82 -7.60
CA TYR A 39 13.59 3.41 -7.27
C TYR A 39 14.83 2.53 -7.50
N VAL A 40 15.63 2.80 -8.54
CA VAL A 40 16.80 1.98 -8.91
C VAL A 40 17.80 1.82 -7.77
N PRO A 41 18.13 2.85 -6.96
CA PRO A 41 19.04 2.68 -5.82
C PRO A 41 18.60 1.63 -4.79
N HIS A 42 17.30 1.31 -4.75
CA HIS A 42 16.72 0.32 -3.85
C HIS A 42 16.58 -1.08 -4.48
N ILE A 43 17.03 -1.27 -5.71
CA ILE A 43 16.96 -2.54 -6.45
C ILE A 43 18.40 -2.98 -6.78
N PRO A 44 19.09 -3.74 -5.90
CA PRO A 44 20.53 -4.01 -6.02
C PRO A 44 20.94 -4.60 -7.37
N VAL A 45 20.18 -5.56 -7.91
CA VAL A 45 20.47 -6.22 -9.20
C VAL A 45 20.31 -5.29 -10.41
N VAL A 46 19.55 -4.20 -10.27
CA VAL A 46 19.43 -3.19 -11.32
C VAL A 46 20.50 -2.12 -11.12
N ALA A 47 20.74 -1.70 -9.88
CA ALA A 47 21.78 -0.72 -9.55
C ALA A 47 23.20 -1.21 -9.90
N SER A 48 23.47 -2.52 -9.81
CA SER A 48 24.74 -3.13 -10.22
C SER A 48 24.88 -3.29 -11.74
N GLY A 49 23.80 -3.10 -12.50
CA GLY A 49 23.76 -3.34 -13.95
C GLY A 49 23.58 -4.80 -14.36
N ASP A 50 23.37 -5.72 -13.41
CA ASP A 50 23.18 -7.16 -13.70
C ASP A 50 21.82 -7.47 -14.36
N CYS A 51 20.87 -6.54 -14.26
CA CYS A 51 19.52 -6.66 -14.82
C CYS A 51 18.99 -5.27 -15.23
N SER A 52 18.36 -5.17 -16.40
CA SER A 52 17.62 -3.94 -16.76
C SER A 52 16.38 -3.79 -15.88
N LEU A 53 15.96 -2.55 -15.62
CA LEU A 53 14.79 -2.24 -14.80
C LEU A 53 13.50 -2.88 -15.35
N GLU A 54 13.31 -2.87 -16.68
CA GLU A 54 12.15 -3.43 -17.36
C GLU A 54 12.06 -4.95 -17.15
N VAL A 55 13.18 -5.65 -17.29
CA VAL A 55 13.25 -7.10 -17.02
C VAL A 55 12.97 -7.40 -15.55
N TRP A 56 13.47 -6.57 -14.63
CA TRP A 56 13.17 -6.72 -13.22
C TRP A 56 11.67 -6.53 -12.93
N CYS A 57 11.04 -5.48 -13.46
CA CYS A 57 9.60 -5.25 -13.33
C CYS A 57 8.77 -6.39 -13.94
N PHE A 58 9.17 -6.88 -15.12
CA PHE A 58 8.50 -8.01 -15.76
C PHE A 58 8.56 -9.29 -14.91
N ARG A 59 9.69 -9.54 -14.22
CA ARG A 59 9.88 -10.76 -13.41
C ARG A 59 9.34 -10.65 -11.99
N ARG A 60 9.36 -9.47 -11.38
CA ARG A 60 9.13 -9.29 -9.94
C ARG A 60 7.88 -8.50 -9.59
N VAL A 61 7.38 -7.67 -10.50
CA VAL A 61 6.27 -6.75 -10.20
C VAL A 61 4.99 -7.18 -10.91
N THR A 62 5.04 -7.34 -12.23
CA THR A 62 3.85 -7.62 -13.05
C THR A 62 3.21 -9.01 -12.85
N PRO A 63 3.94 -10.09 -12.51
CA PRO A 63 3.32 -11.40 -12.37
C PRO A 63 2.40 -11.50 -11.15
N ALA A 64 1.28 -12.20 -11.30
CA ALA A 64 0.39 -12.54 -10.19
C ALA A 64 1.05 -13.52 -9.21
N GLY A 65 0.66 -13.46 -7.93
CA GLY A 65 1.13 -14.38 -6.90
C GLY A 65 2.57 -14.14 -6.40
N VAL A 66 3.30 -13.19 -6.97
CA VAL A 66 4.59 -12.75 -6.43
C VAL A 66 4.37 -11.85 -5.22
N GLU A 67 5.18 -11.99 -4.18
CA GLU A 67 5.07 -11.17 -2.97
C GLU A 67 5.32 -9.68 -3.29
N SER A 68 4.46 -8.80 -2.74
CA SER A 68 4.61 -7.36 -2.87
C SER A 68 5.42 -6.80 -1.70
N GLU A 69 6.69 -6.57 -1.93
CA GLU A 69 7.60 -5.95 -0.96
C GLU A 69 7.30 -4.45 -0.76
N TYR A 70 7.86 -3.86 0.29
CA TYR A 70 7.70 -2.45 0.67
C TYR A 70 7.89 -1.47 -0.49
N LEU A 71 8.87 -1.70 -1.37
CA LEU A 71 9.15 -0.83 -2.52
C LEU A 71 7.97 -0.77 -3.50
N MET A 72 7.29 -1.90 -3.72
CA MET A 72 6.11 -1.99 -4.59
C MET A 72 4.89 -1.32 -3.95
N MET A 73 4.74 -1.46 -2.63
CA MET A 73 3.68 -0.76 -1.89
C MET A 73 3.86 0.75 -1.94
N ARG A 74 5.10 1.23 -1.79
CA ARG A 74 5.44 2.65 -1.93
C ARG A 74 5.12 3.17 -3.33
N ALA A 75 5.59 2.48 -4.36
CA ALA A 75 5.29 2.85 -5.75
C ALA A 75 3.78 2.89 -6.02
N LEU A 76 3.01 1.92 -5.49
CA LEU A 76 1.56 1.93 -5.66
C LEU A 76 0.89 3.14 -4.97
N ALA A 77 1.30 3.41 -3.73
CA ALA A 77 0.79 4.55 -2.95
C ALA A 77 1.08 5.88 -3.65
N SER A 78 2.30 6.05 -4.17
CA SER A 78 2.70 7.22 -4.95
C SER A 78 1.89 7.35 -6.24
N ALA A 79 1.73 6.26 -7.00
CA ALA A 79 1.01 6.28 -8.27
C ALA A 79 -0.49 6.57 -8.12
N LEU A 80 -1.09 6.13 -7.01
CA LEU A 80 -2.49 6.38 -6.69
C LEU A 80 -2.70 7.63 -5.85
N GLU A 81 -1.63 8.29 -5.42
CA GLU A 81 -1.70 9.51 -4.63
C GLU A 81 -2.45 9.30 -3.28
N VAL A 82 -2.28 8.10 -2.70
CA VAL A 82 -2.92 7.62 -1.46
C VAL A 82 -1.90 7.55 -0.34
N ILE A 83 -2.27 8.02 0.87
CA ILE A 83 -1.44 7.83 2.06
C ILE A 83 -1.58 6.38 2.54
N LEU A 84 -0.48 5.64 2.59
CA LEU A 84 -0.44 4.26 3.06
C LEU A 84 0.39 4.18 4.34
N ILE A 85 -0.26 3.79 5.44
CA ILE A 85 0.37 3.62 6.75
C ILE A 85 0.46 2.11 7.01
N VAL A 86 1.63 1.63 7.40
CA VAL A 86 1.81 0.23 7.81
C VAL A 86 2.21 0.18 9.28
N GLU A 87 1.35 -0.44 10.08
CA GLU A 87 1.59 -0.76 11.48
C GLU A 87 2.09 -2.20 11.61
N THR A 88 2.92 -2.48 12.62
CA THR A 88 3.42 -3.83 12.92
C THR A 88 3.26 -4.12 14.41
N PHE A 89 3.09 -5.39 14.78
CA PHE A 89 2.95 -5.79 16.20
C PHE A 89 4.21 -5.54 17.04
N GLN A 90 5.36 -5.42 16.39
CA GLN A 90 6.59 -5.02 17.06
C GLN A 90 6.54 -3.48 17.18
N GLU A 91 6.42 -2.97 18.41
CA GLU A 91 6.24 -1.55 18.79
C GLU A 91 7.27 -0.53 18.24
N ARG A 92 8.08 -0.89 17.23
CA ARG A 92 9.26 -0.15 16.80
C ARG A 92 9.22 0.41 15.38
N TYR A 93 8.22 0.08 14.55
CA TYR A 93 8.17 0.58 13.16
C TYR A 93 6.73 0.85 12.70
N THR A 94 6.17 2.01 13.06
CA THR A 94 5.21 2.69 12.20
C THR A 94 6.01 3.37 11.09
N GLN A 95 6.00 2.80 9.89
CA GLN A 95 6.65 3.43 8.75
C GLN A 95 5.58 3.99 7.82
N ASP A 96 5.46 5.31 7.80
CA ASP A 96 4.70 5.99 6.78
C ASP A 96 5.34 5.66 5.43
N ILE A 97 4.56 4.99 4.57
CA ILE A 97 5.06 4.58 3.26
C ILE A 97 5.02 5.78 2.30
N TYR A 98 4.08 6.70 2.49
CA TYR A 98 3.94 7.93 1.73
C TYR A 98 3.25 9.03 2.55
N THR A 99 3.91 10.16 2.74
CA THR A 99 3.35 11.38 3.35
C THR A 99 3.66 12.58 2.45
N ASP A 100 2.61 13.22 1.94
CA ASP A 100 2.71 14.50 1.22
C ASP A 100 2.02 15.59 2.05
N PRO A 101 2.77 16.54 2.64
CA PRO A 101 2.20 17.55 3.51
C PRO A 101 1.48 18.63 2.69
N GLY A 102 0.15 18.70 2.80
CA GLY A 102 -0.63 19.87 2.37
C GLY A 102 -1.92 19.59 1.61
N VAL A 103 -2.15 18.34 1.17
CA VAL A 103 -3.39 17.94 0.50
C VAL A 103 -4.09 16.85 1.31
N PRO A 104 -5.37 17.01 1.68
CA PRO A 104 -6.15 15.92 2.26
C PRO A 104 -6.24 14.77 1.26
N ARG A 105 -5.45 13.72 1.48
CA ARG A 105 -5.45 12.50 0.68
C ARG A 105 -6.21 11.40 1.42
N PRO A 106 -6.87 10.48 0.70
CA PRO A 106 -7.40 9.27 1.33
C PRO A 106 -6.24 8.52 2.00
N ALA A 107 -6.45 8.10 3.25
CA ALA A 107 -5.48 7.34 4.02
C ALA A 107 -6.00 5.91 4.25
N VAL A 108 -5.10 4.94 4.10
CA VAL A 108 -5.35 3.53 4.38
C VAL A 108 -4.30 3.06 5.38
N THR A 109 -4.76 2.45 6.48
CA THR A 109 -3.88 1.85 7.47
C THR A 109 -3.93 0.33 7.33
N LEU A 110 -2.76 -0.27 7.16
CA LEU A 110 -2.57 -1.70 7.10
C LEU A 110 -1.85 -2.18 8.36
N LEU A 111 -2.20 -3.37 8.82
CA LEU A 111 -1.47 -4.11 9.84
C LEU A 111 -0.66 -5.21 9.16
N TYR A 112 0.65 -5.21 9.35
CA TYR A 112 1.53 -6.29 8.94
C TYR A 112 1.82 -7.22 10.12
N ASN A 113 1.39 -8.48 10.00
CA ASN A 113 1.51 -9.48 11.06
C ASN A 113 2.80 -10.34 11.00
N GLY A 114 3.72 -10.02 10.07
CA GLY A 114 4.90 -10.83 9.80
C GLY A 114 4.77 -11.79 8.61
N ASN A 115 3.56 -11.93 8.05
CA ASN A 115 3.29 -12.77 6.88
C ASN A 115 2.22 -12.18 5.94
N HIS A 116 1.29 -11.39 6.48
CA HIS A 116 0.14 -10.87 5.75
C HIS A 116 -0.14 -9.43 6.11
N TYR A 117 -0.81 -8.73 5.20
CA TYR A 117 -1.35 -7.39 5.41
C TYR A 117 -2.87 -7.47 5.58
N ASP A 118 -3.38 -6.80 6.62
CA ASP A 118 -4.81 -6.66 6.90
C ASP A 118 -5.18 -5.18 6.96
N ILE A 119 -6.40 -4.81 6.54
CA ILE A 119 -6.87 -3.42 6.64
C ILE A 119 -7.41 -3.18 8.06
N ILE A 120 -6.91 -2.16 8.74
CA ILE A 120 -7.41 -1.75 10.06
C ILE A 120 -8.10 -0.39 9.97
N TYR A 121 -9.08 -0.19 10.85
CA TYR A 121 -9.85 1.05 10.94
C TYR A 121 -9.69 1.63 12.34
N PRO A 122 -9.53 2.96 12.49
CA PRO A 122 -9.50 3.60 13.78
C PRO A 122 -10.75 3.26 14.60
N CYS A 123 -10.57 3.03 15.89
CA CYS A 123 -11.70 2.94 16.79
C CYS A 123 -12.43 4.29 16.77
N ALA A 124 -13.75 4.28 16.63
CA ALA A 124 -14.53 5.50 16.77
C ALA A 124 -14.26 6.05 18.18
N THR A 125 -13.61 7.20 18.28
CA THR A 125 -13.39 7.86 19.56
C THR A 125 -14.75 8.06 20.20
N SER A 126 -15.01 7.39 21.34
CA SER A 126 -16.10 7.84 22.21
C SER A 126 -15.73 9.26 22.59
N SER A 127 -16.42 10.24 22.04
CA SER A 127 -16.37 11.64 22.45
C SER A 127 -16.29 11.68 23.97
N GLY A 128 -15.16 12.13 24.51
CA GLY A 128 -14.94 12.16 25.94
C GLY A 128 -16.08 12.91 26.61
N SER A 129 -16.84 12.20 27.44
CA SER A 129 -17.71 12.80 28.45
C SER A 129 -16.80 13.56 29.42
N SER A 130 -16.49 14.81 29.10
CA SER A 130 -15.88 15.75 30.05
C SER A 130 -16.97 16.21 31.02
N SER A 131 -17.32 15.34 31.96
CA SER A 131 -18.10 15.69 33.14
C SER A 131 -17.17 16.39 34.14
N HIS A 132 -16.89 17.67 33.93
CA HIS A 132 -16.36 18.50 35.01
C HIS A 132 -17.52 18.85 35.95
N GLN A 133 -17.68 18.06 37.01
CA GLN A 133 -18.27 18.54 38.25
C GLN A 133 -17.25 19.48 38.91
N THR A 134 -17.69 20.68 39.26
CA THR A 134 -17.06 21.48 40.31
C THR A 134 -18.15 21.87 41.29
N SER A 135 -18.02 21.36 42.51
CA SER A 135 -18.68 21.88 43.71
C SER A 135 -18.10 23.23 44.12
#